data_AF-A0A3B9RBN2-F1
#
_entry.id   AF-A0A3B9RBN2-F1
#
_cell.length_a   1.000
_cell.length_b   1.000
_cell.length_c   1.000
_cell.angle_alpha   90.00
_cell.angle_beta   90.00
_cell.angle_gamma   90.00
#
_symmetry.space_group_name_H-M   'P 1'
#
loop_
_entity.id
_entity.type
_entity.pdbx_description
1 polymer ?
#
loop_
_entity_poly.entity_id
_entity_poly.type
_entity_poly.pdbx_seq_one_letter_code
_entity_poly.pdbx_strand_id
1 'polypeptide(L)'
;MKHTLAKSLFILLSFFTGNGQSIEDYKLWLRYHPIEKPELLDLYLNLTEHVYFSSDSKLLKNAKSEFSNALPQLIGNNAKFDTSFSRNTKLLVTGYEQLPEEIKSKLKTKIGLIKEEGFIIQTVDYNN
;
A
#
# COMPACT_ATOMS: atom_id res chain seq x y z
N MET A 1 -46.44 17.30 -37.25
CA MET A 1 -45.83 17.98 -36.07
C MET A 1 -45.50 17.01 -34.92
N LYS A 2 -46.37 16.07 -34.54
CA LYS A 2 -46.13 15.13 -33.42
C LYS A 2 -44.94 14.17 -33.63
N HIS A 3 -44.72 13.70 -34.85
CA HIS A 3 -43.60 12.78 -35.15
C HIS A 3 -42.22 13.46 -35.12
N THR A 4 -42.13 14.77 -35.33
CA THR A 4 -40.86 15.53 -35.27
C THR A 4 -40.43 15.76 -33.82
N LEU A 5 -41.39 16.05 -32.93
CA LEU A 5 -41.18 16.14 -31.49
C LEU A 5 -40.71 14.82 -30.88
N ALA A 6 -41.29 13.69 -31.29
CA ALA A 6 -40.89 12.37 -30.82
C ALA A 6 -39.46 11.99 -31.27
N LYS A 7 -39.06 12.38 -32.48
CA LYS A 7 -37.69 12.18 -32.98
C LYS A 7 -36.66 13.03 -32.23
N SER A 8 -36.97 14.31 -31.97
CA SER A 8 -36.11 15.16 -31.15
C SER A 8 -36.00 14.66 -29.70
N LEU A 9 -37.09 14.13 -29.13
CA LEU A 9 -37.08 13.54 -27.79
C LEU A 9 -36.22 12.26 -27.72
N PHE A 10 -36.27 11.42 -28.75
CA PHE A 10 -35.45 10.21 -28.83
C PHE A 10 -33.94 10.53 -29.00
N ILE A 11 -33.63 11.58 -29.74
CA ILE A 11 -32.26 12.11 -29.86
C ILE A 11 -31.78 12.66 -28.51
N LEU A 12 -32.64 13.39 -27.78
CA LEU A 12 -32.31 13.95 -26.47
C LEU A 12 -32.05 12.86 -25.40
N LEU A 13 -32.83 11.78 -25.41
CA LEU A 13 -32.66 10.64 -24.48
C LEU A 13 -31.37 9.86 -24.71
N SER A 14 -30.83 9.86 -25.93
CA SER A 14 -29.57 9.18 -26.25
C SER A 14 -28.32 9.86 -25.65
N PHE A 15 -28.42 11.12 -25.21
CA PHE A 15 -27.30 11.84 -24.58
C PHE A 15 -27.21 11.63 -23.05
N PHE A 16 -28.20 10.99 -22.41
CA PHE A 16 -28.26 10.83 -20.95
C PHE A 16 -27.68 9.49 -20.43
N THR A 17 -27.19 8.61 -21.29
CA THR A 17 -26.66 7.29 -20.89
C THR A 17 -25.17 7.28 -20.49
N GLY A 18 -24.56 8.46 -20.33
CA GLY A 18 -23.10 8.61 -20.14
C GLY A 18 -22.60 8.68 -18.69
N ASN A 19 -23.34 8.22 -17.68
CA ASN A 19 -22.80 8.11 -16.32
C ASN A 19 -21.98 6.81 -16.19
N GLY A 20 -20.82 6.78 -16.84
CA GLY A 20 -19.81 5.74 -16.61
C GLY A 20 -19.28 5.81 -15.18
N GLN A 21 -19.00 4.66 -14.59
CA GLN A 21 -18.31 4.56 -13.30
C GLN A 21 -17.07 5.44 -13.33
N SER A 22 -16.88 6.29 -12.32
CA SER A 22 -15.69 7.13 -12.29
C SER A 22 -14.46 6.23 -12.12
N ILE A 23 -13.33 6.62 -12.72
CA ILE A 23 -12.06 5.89 -12.55
C ILE A 23 -11.68 5.80 -11.06
N GLU A 24 -12.16 6.72 -10.22
CA GLU A 24 -12.00 6.64 -8.78
C GLU A 24 -12.78 5.48 -8.15
N ASP A 25 -13.98 5.17 -8.65
CA ASP A 25 -14.80 4.06 -8.15
C ASP A 25 -14.17 2.70 -8.45
N TYR A 26 -13.33 2.61 -9.48
CA TYR A 26 -12.58 1.40 -9.84
C TYR A 26 -11.48 1.04 -8.82
N LYS A 27 -11.00 2.01 -8.03
CA LYS A 27 -9.97 1.75 -7.01
C LYS A 27 -10.49 0.95 -5.80
N LEU A 28 -11.81 0.78 -5.67
CA LEU A 28 -12.46 0.12 -4.52
C LEU A 28 -11.94 0.71 -3.18
N TRP A 29 -11.38 -0.13 -2.31
CA TRP A 29 -10.80 0.29 -1.04
C TRP A 29 -9.34 0.75 -1.12
N LEU A 30 -8.65 0.54 -2.26
CA LEU A 30 -7.24 0.92 -2.46
C LEU A 30 -7.14 2.34 -3.06
N ARG A 31 -7.82 3.29 -2.41
CA ARG A 31 -7.92 4.68 -2.90
C ARG A 31 -6.64 5.49 -2.66
N TYR A 32 -5.89 5.13 -1.62
CA TYR A 32 -4.65 5.78 -1.18
C TYR A 32 -4.76 7.29 -0.98
N HIS A 33 -5.88 7.76 -0.44
CA HIS A 33 -6.06 9.18 -0.16
C HIS A 33 -5.04 9.68 0.87
N PRO A 34 -4.55 10.93 0.71
CA PRO A 34 -3.60 11.52 1.65
C PRO A 34 -4.11 11.48 3.09
N ILE A 35 -3.20 11.23 4.03
CA ILE A 35 -3.51 11.22 5.45
C ILE A 35 -3.73 12.67 5.92
N GLU A 36 -4.95 12.99 6.33
CA GLU A 36 -5.36 14.37 6.65
C GLU A 36 -4.92 14.83 8.04
N LYS A 37 -4.72 13.91 8.99
CA LYS A 37 -4.33 14.24 10.36
C LYS A 37 -2.82 14.45 10.44
N PRO A 38 -2.33 15.68 10.72
CA PRO A 38 -0.89 15.97 10.68
C PRO A 38 -0.06 15.11 11.63
N GLU A 39 -0.54 14.88 12.86
CA GLU A 39 0.16 14.06 13.86
C GLU A 39 0.34 12.60 13.39
N LEU A 40 -0.65 12.05 12.67
CA LEU A 40 -0.54 10.70 12.10
C LEU A 40 0.38 10.69 10.89
N LEU A 41 0.30 11.73 10.05
CA LEU A 41 1.16 11.88 8.89
C LEU A 41 2.64 11.88 9.33
N ASP A 42 3.00 12.66 10.35
CA ASP A 42 4.36 12.73 10.88
C ASP A 42 4.86 11.39 11.41
N LEU A 43 3.99 10.64 12.12
CA LEU A 43 4.31 9.30 12.61
C LEU A 43 4.61 8.35 11.44
N TYR A 44 3.77 8.34 10.41
CA TYR A 44 3.95 7.45 9.26
C TYR A 44 5.14 7.84 8.40
N LEU A 45 5.43 9.13 8.24
CA LEU A 45 6.63 9.63 7.59
C LEU A 45 7.89 9.07 8.29
N ASN A 46 7.96 9.17 9.62
CA ASN A 46 9.08 8.63 10.38
C ASN A 46 9.18 7.09 10.28
N LEU A 47 8.06 6.37 10.32
CA LEU A 47 8.04 4.90 10.19
C LEU A 47 8.48 4.41 8.81
N THR A 48 8.33 5.24 7.77
CA THR A 48 8.61 4.87 6.38
C THR A 48 9.79 5.62 5.78
N GLU A 49 10.56 6.35 6.60
CA GLU A 49 11.72 7.10 6.14
C GLU A 49 12.79 6.18 5.53
N HIS A 50 12.99 5.00 6.12
CA HIS A 50 13.94 3.98 5.67
C HIS A 50 13.27 2.61 5.64
N VAL A 51 12.77 2.22 4.46
CA VAL A 51 12.08 0.96 4.24
C VAL A 51 13.01 -0.02 3.52
N TYR A 52 13.16 -1.23 4.05
CA TYR A 52 13.93 -2.29 3.39
C TYR A 52 13.04 -3.48 3.06
N PHE A 53 13.22 -3.99 1.83
CA PHE A 53 12.65 -5.25 1.35
C PHE A 53 13.80 -6.19 0.99
N SER A 54 13.76 -7.45 1.44
CA SER A 54 14.71 -8.44 0.92
C SER A 54 14.44 -8.72 -0.57
N SER A 55 15.50 -8.93 -1.33
CA SER A 55 15.47 -8.98 -2.80
C SER A 55 14.99 -10.30 -3.40
N ASP A 56 14.75 -11.31 -2.56
CA ASP A 56 14.93 -12.69 -3.00
C ASP A 56 13.63 -13.36 -3.49
N SER A 57 12.52 -12.63 -3.55
CA SER A 57 11.25 -13.20 -4.04
C SER A 57 10.44 -12.26 -4.95
N LYS A 58 9.75 -12.85 -5.92
CA LYS A 58 8.80 -12.13 -6.78
C LYS A 58 7.66 -11.52 -5.96
N LEU A 59 7.24 -12.20 -4.89
CA LEU A 59 6.23 -11.70 -3.96
C LEU A 59 6.66 -10.39 -3.29
N LEU A 60 7.89 -10.34 -2.77
CA LEU A 60 8.41 -9.13 -2.12
C LEU A 60 8.66 -8.00 -3.13
N LYS A 61 9.01 -8.33 -4.38
CA LYS A 61 9.06 -7.33 -5.47
C LYS A 61 7.69 -6.72 -5.75
N ASN A 62 6.63 -7.54 -5.78
CA ASN A 62 5.26 -7.04 -5.95
C ASN A 62 4.82 -6.21 -4.73
N ALA A 63 5.12 -6.66 -3.50
CA ALA A 63 4.82 -5.91 -2.28
C ALA A 63 5.54 -4.55 -2.27
N LYS A 64 6.82 -4.52 -2.66
CA LYS A 64 7.58 -3.27 -2.81
C LYS A 64 6.94 -2.37 -3.87
N SER A 65 6.51 -2.92 -5.01
CA SER A 65 5.80 -2.16 -6.04
C SER A 65 4.51 -1.53 -5.51
N GLU A 66 3.77 -2.26 -4.68
CA GLU A 66 2.55 -1.74 -4.06
C GLU A 66 2.87 -0.61 -3.08
N PHE A 67 3.90 -0.77 -2.25
CA PHE A 67 4.36 0.28 -1.34
C PHE A 67 4.83 1.53 -2.10
N SER A 68 5.58 1.35 -3.19
CA SER A 68 6.02 2.44 -4.06
C SER A 68 4.87 3.16 -4.75
N ASN A 69 3.73 2.50 -4.95
CA ASN A 69 2.52 3.11 -5.50
C ASN A 69 1.70 3.82 -4.41
N ALA A 70 1.51 3.17 -3.25
CA ALA A 70 0.62 3.63 -2.20
C ALA A 70 1.22 4.74 -1.34
N LEU A 71 2.47 4.60 -0.87
CA LEU A 71 3.07 5.54 0.09
C LEU A 71 3.13 6.98 -0.47
N PRO A 72 3.54 7.24 -1.72
CA PRO A 72 3.50 8.59 -2.28
C PRO A 72 2.13 9.26 -2.25
N GLN A 73 1.05 8.48 -2.40
CA GLN A 73 -0.31 9.00 -2.37
C GLN A 73 -0.80 9.22 -0.92
N LEU A 74 -0.43 8.33 0.01
CA LEU A 74 -0.81 8.41 1.43
C LEU A 74 -0.06 9.51 2.20
N ILE A 75 1.26 9.64 1.98
CA ILE A 75 2.16 10.45 2.82
C ILE A 75 3.09 11.37 2.03
N GLY A 76 2.96 11.44 0.70
CA GLY A 76 3.86 12.19 -0.17
C GLY A 76 5.16 11.44 -0.51
N ASN A 77 6.03 12.06 -1.32
CA ASN A 77 7.24 11.45 -1.89
C ASN A 77 8.43 11.30 -0.91
N ASN A 78 8.16 10.99 0.37
CA ASN A 78 9.18 10.97 1.42
C ASN A 78 9.68 9.56 1.79
N ALA A 79 8.97 8.50 1.38
CA ALA A 79 9.39 7.13 1.66
C ALA A 79 10.65 6.77 0.87
N LYS A 80 11.70 6.29 1.55
CA LYS A 80 12.94 5.84 0.89
C LYS A 80 13.05 4.32 1.00
N PHE A 81 13.33 3.69 -0.14
CA PHE A 81 13.52 2.25 -0.22
C PHE A 81 15.01 1.93 -0.29
N ASP A 82 15.58 1.49 0.82
CA ASP A 82 16.99 1.16 0.92
C ASP A 82 17.32 -0.12 0.14
N THR A 83 18.55 -0.22 -0.36
CA THR A 83 19.06 -1.40 -1.07
C THR A 83 19.64 -2.46 -0.12
N SER A 84 19.91 -2.09 1.14
CA SER A 84 20.42 -2.97 2.17
C SER A 84 19.75 -2.71 3.53
N PHE A 85 19.66 -3.76 4.35
CA PHE A 85 19.23 -3.65 5.73
C PHE A 85 20.32 -2.98 6.57
N SER A 86 19.96 -2.01 7.41
CA SER A 86 20.89 -1.28 8.28
C SER A 86 20.24 -0.90 9.62
N ARG A 87 21.04 -0.34 10.55
CA ARG A 87 20.53 0.19 11.82
C ARG A 87 19.52 1.33 11.63
N ASN A 88 19.56 2.02 10.48
CA ASN A 88 18.64 3.12 10.20
C ASN A 88 17.29 2.64 9.65
N THR A 89 17.16 1.35 9.29
CA THR A 89 15.91 0.80 8.77
C THR A 89 14.79 0.95 9.79
N LYS A 90 13.73 1.67 9.41
CA LYS A 90 12.53 1.92 10.23
C LYS A 90 11.42 0.91 9.96
N LEU A 91 11.35 0.40 8.73
CA LEU A 91 10.41 -0.63 8.32
C LEU A 91 11.13 -1.74 7.54
N LEU A 92 11.04 -2.96 8.05
CA LEU A 92 11.61 -4.16 7.46
C LEU A 92 10.49 -5.08 6.96
N VAL A 93 10.47 -5.38 5.66
CA VAL A 93 9.50 -6.31 5.05
C VAL A 93 10.26 -7.46 4.39
N THR A 94 10.18 -8.64 4.99
CA THR A 94 10.99 -9.78 4.57
C THR A 94 10.38 -11.11 5.02
N GLY A 95 10.89 -12.23 4.49
CA GLY A 95 10.55 -13.57 4.97
C GLY A 95 11.29 -13.89 6.27
N TYR A 96 10.71 -14.78 7.09
CA TYR A 96 11.27 -15.11 8.40
C TYR A 96 12.74 -15.59 8.33
N GLU A 97 13.09 -16.39 7.34
CA GLU A 97 14.45 -16.94 7.17
C GLU A 97 15.52 -15.88 6.92
N GLN A 98 15.14 -14.72 6.39
CA GLN A 98 16.03 -13.61 6.03
C GLN A 98 16.18 -12.60 7.17
N LEU A 99 15.43 -12.75 8.26
CA LEU A 99 15.53 -11.88 9.42
C LEU A 99 16.89 -12.06 10.12
N PRO A 100 17.46 -10.99 10.70
CA PRO A 100 18.56 -11.11 11.65
C PRO A 100 18.21 -12.03 12.82
N GLU A 101 19.17 -12.81 13.31
CA GLU A 101 18.96 -13.78 14.39
C GLU A 101 18.41 -13.14 15.67
N GLU A 102 18.83 -11.91 15.99
CA GLU A 102 18.27 -11.15 17.11
C GLU A 102 16.76 -10.96 16.96
N ILE A 103 16.28 -10.59 15.76
CA ILE A 103 14.86 -10.39 15.48
C ILE A 103 14.11 -11.73 15.45
N LYS A 104 14.69 -12.77 14.82
CA LYS A 104 14.10 -14.13 14.82
C LYS A 104 13.84 -14.63 16.24
N SER A 105 14.79 -14.42 17.16
CA SER A 105 14.64 -14.84 18.56
C SER A 105 13.43 -14.19 19.24
N LYS A 106 13.16 -12.91 18.95
CA LYS A 106 12.01 -12.15 19.48
C LYS A 106 10.67 -12.59 18.88
N LEU A 107 10.68 -13.25 17.72
CA LEU A 107 9.48 -13.68 16.99
C LEU A 107 9.22 -15.20 17.07
N LYS A 108 10.16 -15.99 17.59
CA LYS A 108 10.15 -17.47 17.56
C LYS A 108 8.86 -18.11 18.09
N THR A 109 8.25 -17.56 19.13
CA THR A 109 6.99 -18.09 19.68
C THR A 109 5.80 -17.76 18.80
N LYS A 110 5.80 -16.59 18.16
CA LYS A 110 4.71 -16.10 17.31
C LYS A 110 4.71 -16.78 15.95
N ILE A 111 5.88 -16.96 15.34
CA ILE A 111 6.00 -17.55 14.00
C ILE A 111 5.42 -18.97 13.93
N GLY A 112 5.57 -19.76 15.00
CA GLY A 112 5.01 -21.11 15.08
C GLY A 112 3.48 -21.18 15.14
N LEU A 113 2.80 -20.05 15.36
CA LEU A 113 1.34 -19.95 15.38
C LEU A 113 0.75 -19.53 14.02
N ILE A 114 1.61 -19.17 13.06
CA ILE A 114 1.19 -18.65 11.76
C ILE A 114 1.12 -19.80 10.75
N LYS A 115 0.11 -19.74 9.90
CA LYS A 115 -0.03 -20.62 8.72
C LYS A 115 0.75 -20.06 7.54
N GLU A 116 0.81 -20.83 6.45
CA GLU A 116 1.62 -20.53 5.25
C GLU A 116 1.43 -19.10 4.68
N GLU A 117 0.21 -18.56 4.66
CA GLU A 117 -0.09 -17.22 4.12
C GLU A 117 -0.12 -16.11 5.18
N GLY A 118 0.09 -16.43 6.46
CA GLY A 118 0.00 -15.43 7.52
C GLY A 118 1.28 -14.59 7.65
N PHE A 119 1.16 -13.48 8.38
CA PHE A 119 2.26 -12.53 8.58
C PHE A 119 2.23 -11.95 10.00
N ILE A 120 3.36 -11.37 10.43
CA ILE A 120 3.46 -10.58 11.66
C ILE A 120 3.74 -9.13 11.27
N ILE A 121 2.98 -8.20 11.87
CA ILE A 121 3.34 -6.78 11.92
C ILE A 121 3.67 -6.48 13.37
N GLN A 122 4.91 -6.09 13.65
CA GLN A 122 5.37 -5.84 15.00
C GLN A 122 6.52 -4.83 15.01
N THR A 123 6.47 -3.90 15.96
CA THR A 123 7.64 -3.09 16.33
C THR A 123 8.59 -3.91 17.17
N VAL A 124 9.84 -3.98 16.75
CA VAL A 124 10.93 -4.64 17.47
C VAL A 124 12.05 -3.65 17.66
N ASP A 125 12.61 -3.59 18.87
CA ASP A 125 13.88 -2.91 19.07
C ASP A 125 14.98 -3.74 18.38
N TYR A 126 15.91 -3.07 17.71
CA TYR A 126 17.05 -3.71 17.07
C TYR A 126 18.30 -2.94 17.46
N ASN A 127 19.05 -3.52 18.40
CA ASN A 127 20.26 -2.92 18.96
C ASN A 127 21.44 -3.76 18.50
N ASN A 128 21.80 -3.63 17.22
CA ASN A 128 23.04 -4.19 16.69
C ASN A 128 24.25 -3.60 17.43
#